data_AF-A0A8J8FZA4-F1
#
_entry.id   AF-A0A8J8FZA4-F1
#
_cell.length_a   1.000
_cell.length_b   1.000
_cell.length_c   1.000
_cell.angle_alpha   90.00
_cell.angle_beta   90.00
_cell.angle_gamma   90.00
#
_symmetry.space_group_name_H-M   'P 1'
#
loop_
_entity.id
_entity.type
_entity.pdbx_description
1 polymer ?
#
loop_
_entity_poly.entity_id
_entity_poly.type
_entity_poly.pdbx_seq_one_letter_code
_entity_poly.pdbx_strand_id
1 'polypeptide(L)'
;MVGLVTGLTFFGLVVFTAFLIGTFTPNFSLLNSPEYEGGVAWFIFVFALIPGIWEEVSFRGFILSSLRTKYSVRKAIVFNGLLFAVFHLYNYLLLGQDLVTVLLQSVAAIFVGMSLSYLVIKFNSILPAILIHYSIDVTLFIIDFNIDQGNETLTTIFYIIVLFILPSLLIILGSLVAKKMNVIEDIKTEVKIEQES
;
A
#
# COMPACT_ATOMS: atom_id res chain seq x y z
N MET A 1 -7.87 12.62 -1.91
CA MET A 1 -7.43 12.41 -3.31
C MET A 1 -6.13 11.61 -3.41
N VAL A 2 -5.04 12.02 -2.76
CA VAL A 2 -3.71 11.37 -2.90
C VAL A 2 -3.73 9.86 -2.66
N GLY A 3 -4.30 9.40 -1.54
CA GLY A 3 -4.35 7.97 -1.24
C GLY A 3 -5.10 7.14 -2.28
N LEU A 4 -6.25 7.64 -2.74
CA LEU A 4 -7.06 6.97 -3.76
C LEU A 4 -6.32 6.89 -5.11
N VAL A 5 -5.75 8.01 -5.57
CA VAL A 5 -5.02 8.06 -6.85
C VAL A 5 -3.78 7.18 -6.81
N THR A 6 -2.99 7.26 -5.73
CA THR A 6 -1.80 6.43 -5.56
C THR A 6 -2.15 4.95 -5.48
N GLY A 7 -3.19 4.59 -4.70
CA GLY A 7 -3.64 3.21 -4.56
C GLY A 7 -4.15 2.61 -5.88
N LEU A 8 -5.01 3.33 -6.61
CA LEU A 8 -5.51 2.89 -7.92
C LEU A 8 -4.39 2.79 -8.97
N THR A 9 -3.45 3.74 -8.95
CA THR A 9 -2.29 3.71 -9.85
C THR A 9 -1.41 2.51 -9.56
N PHE A 10 -1.15 2.22 -8.28
CA PHE A 10 -0.41 1.03 -7.86
C PHE A 10 -1.11 -0.25 -8.36
N PHE A 11 -2.38 -0.43 -8.01
CA PHE A 11 -3.17 -1.59 -8.42
C PHE A 11 -3.13 -1.80 -9.95
N GLY A 12 -3.41 -0.74 -10.72
CA GLY A 12 -3.44 -0.81 -12.18
C GLY A 12 -2.08 -1.16 -12.79
N LEU A 13 -0.99 -0.55 -12.32
CA LEU A 13 0.36 -0.84 -12.81
C LEU A 13 0.76 -2.29 -12.54
N VAL A 14 0.46 -2.81 -11.35
CA VAL A 14 0.84 -4.17 -10.98
C VAL A 14 0.05 -5.18 -11.79
N VAL A 15 -1.27 -5.06 -11.88
CA VAL A 15 -2.10 -6.00 -12.68
C VAL A 15 -1.71 -5.96 -14.16
N PHE A 16 -1.47 -4.75 -14.70
CA PHE A 16 -1.07 -4.59 -16.10
C PHE A 16 0.30 -5.23 -16.38
N THR A 17 1.29 -4.98 -15.51
CA THR A 17 2.62 -5.57 -15.69
C THR A 17 2.61 -7.08 -15.49
N ALA A 18 1.87 -7.61 -14.52
CA ALA A 18 1.68 -9.05 -14.31
C ALA A 18 1.07 -9.75 -15.55
N PHE A 19 0.08 -9.09 -16.18
CA PHE A 19 -0.52 -9.57 -17.41
C PHE A 19 0.48 -9.59 -18.57
N LEU A 20 1.27 -8.51 -18.74
CA LEU A 20 2.25 -8.42 -19.83
C LEU A 20 3.37 -9.47 -19.73
N ILE A 21 3.80 -9.83 -18.52
CA ILE A 21 4.85 -10.83 -18.31
C ILE A 21 4.30 -12.27 -18.28
N GLY A 22 2.99 -12.44 -18.46
CA GLY A 22 2.34 -13.75 -18.48
C GLY A 22 2.26 -14.44 -17.12
N THR A 23 2.52 -13.74 -16.01
CA THR A 23 2.40 -14.30 -14.66
C THR A 23 0.98 -14.22 -14.12
N PHE A 24 0.13 -13.35 -14.69
CA PHE A 24 -1.27 -13.21 -14.30
C PHE A 24 -2.18 -13.45 -15.51
N THR A 25 -3.06 -14.45 -15.40
CA THR A 25 -4.17 -14.63 -16.33
C THR A 25 -5.47 -14.23 -15.62
N PRO A 26 -6.16 -13.17 -16.07
CA PRO A 26 -7.40 -12.75 -15.43
C PRO A 26 -8.45 -13.86 -15.54
N ASN A 27 -8.76 -14.51 -14.42
CA ASN A 27 -9.80 -15.53 -14.38
C ASN A 27 -11.07 -14.96 -13.74
N PHE A 28 -11.91 -14.33 -14.57
CA PHE A 28 -13.18 -13.75 -14.11
C PHE A 28 -14.21 -14.80 -13.67
N SER A 29 -13.98 -16.10 -13.90
CA SER A 29 -14.87 -17.14 -13.39
C SER A 29 -14.87 -17.19 -11.86
N LEU A 30 -13.81 -16.73 -11.19
CA LEU A 30 -13.71 -16.61 -9.72
C LEU A 30 -14.68 -15.59 -9.10
N LEU A 31 -15.23 -14.66 -9.91
CA LEU A 31 -16.27 -13.74 -9.43
C LEU A 31 -17.62 -14.43 -9.25
N ASN A 32 -17.87 -15.51 -9.99
CA ASN A 32 -19.17 -16.19 -10.08
C ASN A 32 -19.06 -17.71 -9.89
N SER A 33 -17.93 -18.23 -9.40
CA SER A 33 -17.67 -19.67 -9.34
C SER A 33 -18.66 -20.37 -8.38
N PRO A 34 -19.48 -21.33 -8.85
CA PRO A 34 -20.48 -21.99 -8.01
C PRO A 34 -19.89 -22.89 -6.92
N GLU A 35 -18.60 -23.25 -7.02
CA GLU A 35 -17.85 -23.95 -5.94
C GLU A 35 -17.63 -23.08 -4.69
N TYR A 36 -17.73 -21.76 -4.83
CA TYR A 36 -17.64 -20.79 -3.75
C TYR A 36 -18.84 -19.87 -3.89
N GLU A 37 -19.98 -20.19 -3.23
CA GLU A 37 -21.25 -19.45 -3.28
C GLU A 37 -21.00 -17.95 -3.53
N GLY A 38 -21.13 -17.54 -4.81
CA GLY A 38 -20.50 -16.36 -5.42
C GLY A 38 -19.72 -15.43 -4.49
N GLY A 39 -18.41 -15.63 -4.31
CA GLY A 39 -17.75 -14.77 -3.32
C GLY A 39 -16.24 -14.74 -3.16
N VAL A 40 -15.41 -15.51 -3.84
CA VAL A 40 -13.95 -15.46 -3.55
C VAL A 40 -13.37 -14.08 -3.84
N ALA A 41 -13.70 -13.50 -4.99
CA ALA A 41 -13.24 -12.17 -5.36
C ALA A 41 -13.78 -11.08 -4.41
N TRP A 42 -15.08 -11.12 -4.09
CA TRP A 42 -15.69 -10.18 -3.14
C TRP A 42 -15.13 -10.33 -1.73
N PHE A 43 -14.86 -11.56 -1.32
CA PHE A 43 -14.23 -11.88 -0.05
C PHE A 43 -12.83 -11.27 0.03
N ILE A 44 -12.01 -11.32 -1.02
CA ILE A 44 -10.68 -10.68 -1.04
C ILE A 44 -10.78 -9.17 -0.76
N PHE A 45 -11.71 -8.47 -1.42
CA PHE A 45 -11.88 -7.03 -1.21
C PHE A 45 -12.34 -6.71 0.22
N VAL A 46 -13.24 -7.51 0.80
CA VAL A 46 -13.70 -7.29 2.19
C VAL A 46 -12.62 -7.68 3.20
N PHE A 47 -11.94 -8.80 2.98
CA PHE A 47 -10.92 -9.33 3.87
C PHE A 47 -9.70 -8.41 3.94
N ALA A 48 -9.27 -7.85 2.81
CA ALA A 48 -8.14 -6.91 2.76
C ALA A 48 -8.42 -5.59 3.51
N LEU A 49 -9.68 -5.20 3.73
CA LEU A 49 -10.00 -4.02 4.55
C LEU A 49 -9.62 -4.22 6.01
N ILE A 50 -9.60 -5.46 6.50
CA ILE A 50 -9.28 -5.76 7.90
C ILE A 50 -7.86 -5.27 8.21
N PRO A 51 -6.77 -5.85 7.66
CA PRO A 51 -5.41 -5.37 7.90
C PRO A 51 -5.23 -3.90 7.52
N GLY A 52 -5.74 -3.50 6.34
CA GLY A 52 -5.62 -2.13 5.87
C GLY A 52 -6.20 -1.05 6.80
N ILE A 53 -7.17 -1.39 7.65
CA ILE A 53 -7.72 -0.45 8.65
C ILE A 53 -7.01 -0.59 9.99
N TRP A 54 -7.00 -1.77 10.60
CA TRP A 54 -6.56 -1.88 11.99
C TRP A 54 -5.04 -1.71 12.12
N GLU A 55 -4.25 -2.11 11.12
CA GLU A 55 -2.81 -1.88 11.12
C GLU A 55 -2.51 -0.39 11.02
N GLU A 56 -3.20 0.33 10.13
CA GLU A 56 -2.98 1.77 9.98
C GLU A 56 -3.42 2.56 11.21
N VAL A 57 -4.56 2.22 11.81
CA VAL A 57 -5.00 2.83 13.07
C VAL A 57 -3.98 2.60 14.18
N SER A 58 -3.45 1.38 14.28
CA SER A 58 -2.46 1.01 15.30
C SER A 58 -1.11 1.71 15.07
N PHE A 59 -0.55 1.57 13.88
CA PHE A 59 0.79 2.05 13.58
C PHE A 59 0.81 3.55 13.29
N ARG A 60 -0.07 4.07 12.43
CA ARG A 60 -0.04 5.47 11.98
C ARG A 60 -0.87 6.37 12.88
N GLY A 61 -1.93 5.83 13.49
CA GLY A 61 -2.70 6.51 14.51
C GLY A 61 -1.96 6.54 15.85
N PHE A 62 -1.93 5.42 16.57
CA PHE A 62 -1.47 5.39 17.96
C PHE A 62 0.05 5.41 18.13
N ILE A 63 0.76 4.49 17.47
CA ILE A 63 2.21 4.31 17.68
C ILE A 63 2.98 5.52 17.13
N LEU A 64 2.71 5.96 15.91
CA LEU A 64 3.38 7.10 15.30
C LEU A 64 3.14 8.40 16.09
N SER A 65 1.90 8.64 16.53
CA SER A 65 1.58 9.79 17.40
C SER A 65 2.36 9.74 18.70
N SER A 66 2.42 8.57 19.34
CA SER A 66 3.19 8.36 20.58
C SER A 66 4.69 8.61 20.35
N LEU A 67 5.26 8.09 19.27
CA LEU A 67 6.67 8.31 18.92
C LEU A 67 6.98 9.79 18.68
N ARG A 68 6.07 10.55 18.06
CA ARG A 68 6.23 11.99 17.82
C ARG A 68 6.25 12.83 19.10
N THR A 69 5.72 12.33 20.22
CA THR A 69 5.83 13.03 21.52
C THR A 69 7.23 12.89 22.15
N LYS A 70 7.99 11.86 21.76
CA LYS A 70 9.28 11.51 22.38
C LYS A 70 10.47 11.74 21.47
N TYR A 71 10.27 11.72 20.16
CA TYR A 71 11.33 11.74 19.16
C TYR A 71 11.06 12.78 18.07
N SER A 72 12.12 13.17 17.35
CA SER A 72 11.98 13.99 16.15
C SER A 72 11.16 13.26 15.08
N VAL A 73 10.50 14.03 14.20
CA VAL A 73 9.68 13.49 13.10
C VAL A 73 10.40 12.40 12.31
N ARG A 74 11.68 12.63 11.96
CA ARG A 74 12.49 11.67 11.22
C ARG A 74 12.67 10.35 12.00
N LYS A 75 13.00 10.42 13.29
CA LYS A 75 13.15 9.24 14.15
C LYS A 75 11.82 8.51 14.34
N ALA A 76 10.72 9.25 14.53
CA ALA A 76 9.39 8.67 14.66
C ALA A 76 8.98 7.88 13.40
N ILE A 77 9.26 8.41 12.21
CA ILE A 77 9.02 7.71 10.92
C ILE A 77 9.85 6.42 10.85
N VAL A 78 11.15 6.50 11.16
CA VAL A 78 12.05 5.33 11.12
C VAL A 78 11.60 4.26 12.12
N PHE A 79 11.36 4.63 13.38
CA PHE A 79 10.93 3.67 14.39
C PHE A 79 9.56 3.08 14.07
N ASN A 80 8.62 3.86 13.53
CA ASN A 80 7.34 3.31 13.12
C ASN A 80 7.48 2.26 12.01
N GLY A 81 8.29 2.54 10.98
CA GLY A 81 8.56 1.58 9.92
C GLY A 81 9.26 0.30 10.41
N LEU A 82 10.21 0.43 11.34
CA LEU A 82 10.87 -0.74 11.94
C LEU A 82 9.90 -1.57 12.79
N LEU A 83 9.05 -0.94 13.61
CA LEU A 83 8.04 -1.65 14.39
C LEU A 83 7.03 -2.36 13.49
N PHE A 84 6.64 -1.71 12.39
CA PHE A 84 5.75 -2.30 11.39
C PHE A 84 6.37 -3.52 10.71
N ALA A 85 7.66 -3.47 10.36
CA ALA A 85 8.38 -4.62 9.84
C ALA A 85 8.51 -5.78 10.83
N VAL A 86 8.85 -5.49 12.09
CA VAL A 86 8.90 -6.53 13.14
C VAL A 86 7.53 -7.17 13.35
N PHE A 87 6.47 -6.39 13.25
CA PHE A 87 5.12 -6.89 13.41
C PHE A 87 4.81 -8.01 12.41
N HIS A 88 5.21 -7.86 11.13
CA HIS A 88 4.99 -8.85 10.08
C HIS A 88 5.58 -10.25 10.35
N LEU A 89 6.52 -10.38 11.30
CA LEU A 89 6.99 -11.70 11.75
C LEU A 89 5.86 -12.57 12.33
N TYR A 90 4.73 -11.97 12.72
CA TYR A 90 3.52 -12.72 13.13
C TYR A 90 3.00 -13.66 12.03
N ASN A 91 3.22 -13.32 10.76
CA ASN A 91 2.81 -14.16 9.62
C ASN A 91 3.54 -15.51 9.61
N TYR A 92 4.82 -15.52 10.01
CA TYR A 92 5.57 -16.76 10.21
C TYR A 92 5.11 -17.48 11.48
N LEU A 93 5.05 -16.75 12.61
CA LEU A 93 4.86 -17.33 13.93
C LEU A 93 3.44 -17.87 14.17
N LEU A 94 2.42 -17.24 13.60
CA LEU A 94 1.01 -17.53 13.87
C LEU A 94 0.23 -18.01 12.65
N LEU A 95 0.60 -17.56 11.44
CA LEU A 95 -0.10 -17.92 10.20
C LEU A 95 0.62 -19.00 9.38
N GLY A 96 1.82 -19.43 9.81
CA GLY A 96 2.56 -20.51 9.18
C GLY A 96 3.11 -20.20 7.79
N GLN A 97 3.27 -18.91 7.45
CA GLN A 97 3.90 -18.51 6.18
C GLN A 97 5.38 -18.89 6.14
N ASP A 98 5.95 -19.06 4.95
CA ASP A 98 7.38 -19.36 4.78
C ASP A 98 8.29 -18.24 5.33
N LEU A 99 9.41 -18.65 5.94
CA LEU A 99 10.34 -17.72 6.59
C LEU A 99 10.99 -16.76 5.60
N VAL A 100 11.42 -17.24 4.43
CA VAL A 100 12.09 -16.39 3.43
C VAL A 100 11.11 -15.35 2.92
N THR A 101 9.88 -15.75 2.63
CA THR A 101 8.80 -14.83 2.22
C THR A 101 8.53 -13.77 3.28
N VAL A 102 8.38 -14.15 4.56
CA VAL A 102 8.12 -13.21 5.65
C VAL A 102 9.30 -12.27 5.90
N LEU A 103 10.54 -12.73 5.76
CA LEU A 103 11.71 -11.87 5.87
C LEU A 103 11.76 -10.83 4.74
N LEU A 104 11.48 -11.24 3.50
CA LEU A 104 11.38 -10.31 2.37
C LEU A 104 10.24 -9.31 2.60
N GLN A 105 9.06 -9.78 3.00
CA GLN A 105 7.92 -8.94 3.35
C GLN A 105 8.28 -7.92 4.45
N SER A 106 8.97 -8.36 5.50
CA SER A 106 9.39 -7.51 6.61
C SER A 106 10.34 -6.41 6.15
N VAL A 107 11.32 -6.72 5.29
CA VAL A 107 12.22 -5.70 4.73
C VAL A 107 11.45 -4.70 3.87
N ALA A 108 10.53 -5.16 3.01
CA ALA A 108 9.66 -4.27 2.23
C ALA A 108 8.79 -3.38 3.14
N ALA A 109 8.25 -3.95 4.21
CA ALA A 109 7.42 -3.27 5.20
C ALA A 109 8.16 -2.14 5.92
N ILE A 110 9.50 -2.16 6.03
CA ILE A 110 10.26 -1.01 6.55
C ILE A 110 10.03 0.22 5.65
N PHE A 111 10.22 0.06 4.33
CA PHE A 111 10.17 1.16 3.38
C PHE A 111 8.73 1.66 3.16
N VAL A 112 7.78 0.75 3.02
CA VAL A 112 6.35 1.09 2.95
C VAL A 112 5.90 1.71 4.27
N GLY A 113 6.31 1.12 5.39
CA GLY A 113 6.22 1.59 6.77
C GLY A 113 6.50 3.09 6.91
N MET A 114 7.73 3.44 6.54
CA MET A 114 8.25 4.81 6.57
C MET A 114 7.52 5.74 5.60
N SER A 115 7.25 5.28 4.38
CA SER A 115 6.57 6.07 3.34
C SER A 115 5.14 6.47 3.75
N LEU A 116 4.38 5.54 4.31
CA LEU A 116 3.04 5.79 4.83
C LEU A 116 3.07 6.70 6.06
N SER A 117 4.04 6.52 6.97
CA SER A 117 4.24 7.42 8.11
C SER A 117 4.50 8.87 7.68
N TYR A 118 5.35 9.05 6.68
CA TYR A 118 5.60 10.35 6.06
C TYR A 118 4.31 10.94 5.49
N LEU A 119 3.52 10.14 4.79
CA LEU A 119 2.26 10.56 4.18
C LEU A 119 1.26 11.05 5.24
N VAL A 120 1.08 10.29 6.32
CA VAL A 120 0.18 10.66 7.42
C VAL A 120 0.60 11.97 8.08
N ILE A 121 1.89 12.16 8.31
CA ILE A 121 2.40 13.41 8.90
C ILE A 121 2.20 14.59 7.94
N LYS A 122 2.46 14.39 6.64
CA LYS A 122 2.37 15.44 5.63
C LYS A 122 0.94 15.91 5.39
N PHE A 123 -0.02 14.99 5.36
CA PHE A 123 -1.43 15.28 5.06
C PHE A 123 -2.33 15.34 6.30
N ASN A 124 -1.75 15.13 7.49
CA ASN A 124 -2.46 15.10 8.77
C ASN A 124 -3.72 14.21 8.74
N SER A 125 -3.63 13.06 8.07
CA SER A 125 -4.75 12.13 7.89
C SER A 125 -4.22 10.72 7.71
N ILE A 126 -4.87 9.75 8.37
CA ILE A 126 -4.58 8.32 8.21
C ILE A 126 -5.25 7.73 6.96
N LEU A 127 -6.30 8.39 6.45
CA LEU A 127 -7.10 7.86 5.34
C LEU A 127 -6.28 7.58 4.08
N PRO A 128 -5.33 8.45 3.66
CA PRO A 128 -4.48 8.13 2.52
C PRO A 128 -3.64 6.87 2.72
N ALA A 129 -3.20 6.60 3.94
CA ALA A 129 -2.41 5.40 4.23
C ALA A 129 -3.27 4.14 4.18
N ILE A 130 -4.48 4.16 4.76
CA ILE A 130 -5.48 3.08 4.67
C ILE A 130 -5.74 2.71 3.22
N LEU A 131 -6.04 3.69 2.35
CA LEU A 131 -6.37 3.42 0.96
C LEU A 131 -5.21 2.81 0.18
N ILE A 132 -3.98 3.26 0.42
CA ILE A 132 -2.80 2.73 -0.27
C ILE A 132 -2.47 1.33 0.24
N HIS A 133 -2.46 1.12 1.56
CA HIS A 133 -2.16 -0.18 2.15
C HIS A 133 -3.21 -1.22 1.75
N TYR A 134 -4.49 -0.88 1.83
CA TYR A 134 -5.58 -1.70 1.30
C TYR A 134 -5.36 -2.08 -0.17
N SER A 135 -4.94 -1.12 -1.00
CA SER A 135 -4.67 -1.39 -2.41
C SER A 135 -3.50 -2.37 -2.59
N ILE A 136 -2.48 -2.30 -1.73
CA ILE A 136 -1.35 -3.25 -1.73
C ILE A 136 -1.87 -4.65 -1.39
N ASP A 137 -2.63 -4.80 -0.30
CA ASP A 137 -3.14 -6.09 0.15
C ASP A 137 -4.05 -6.76 -0.88
N VAL A 138 -5.01 -6.01 -1.43
CA VAL A 138 -5.90 -6.48 -2.50
C VAL A 138 -5.09 -6.96 -3.71
N THR A 139 -4.08 -6.19 -4.11
CA THR A 139 -3.23 -6.55 -5.25
C THR A 139 -2.52 -7.86 -4.99
N LEU A 140 -1.91 -8.02 -3.81
CA LEU A 140 -1.17 -9.24 -3.45
C LEU A 140 -2.07 -10.46 -3.37
N PHE A 141 -3.23 -10.35 -2.72
CA PHE A 141 -4.19 -11.45 -2.68
C PHE A 141 -4.63 -11.86 -4.09
N ILE A 142 -4.98 -10.91 -4.96
CA ILE A 142 -5.40 -11.23 -6.33
C ILE A 142 -4.30 -11.97 -7.09
N ILE A 143 -3.05 -11.54 -6.93
CA ILE A 143 -1.91 -12.20 -7.57
C ILE A 143 -1.76 -13.62 -7.01
N ASP A 144 -1.71 -13.80 -5.69
CA ASP A 144 -1.55 -15.11 -5.06
C ASP A 144 -2.63 -16.12 -5.49
N PHE A 145 -3.87 -15.67 -5.76
CA PHE A 145 -4.97 -16.51 -6.24
C PHE A 145 -4.98 -16.79 -7.75
N ASN A 146 -4.20 -16.08 -8.58
CA ASN A 146 -4.30 -16.13 -10.05
C ASN A 146 -2.96 -16.32 -10.78
N ILE A 147 -1.86 -16.60 -10.07
CA ILE A 147 -0.59 -16.92 -10.75
C ILE A 147 -0.63 -18.34 -11.31
N ASP A 148 -0.46 -18.43 -12.63
CA ASP A 148 -0.02 -19.64 -13.29
C ASP A 148 1.48 -19.82 -13.01
N GLN A 149 1.85 -20.86 -12.25
CA GLN A 149 3.22 -21.07 -11.73
C GLN A 149 4.21 -21.55 -12.81
N GLY A 150 4.04 -21.13 -14.07
CA GLY A 150 4.87 -21.57 -15.19
C GLY A 150 6.33 -21.10 -15.12
N ASN A 151 6.64 -20.01 -14.38
CA ASN A 151 8.00 -19.52 -14.19
C ASN A 151 8.23 -18.84 -12.82
N GLU A 152 8.64 -19.64 -11.83
CA GLU A 152 8.89 -19.22 -10.44
C GLU A 152 9.89 -18.05 -10.31
N THR A 153 10.89 -17.97 -11.19
CA THR A 153 11.93 -16.92 -11.12
C THR A 153 11.40 -15.56 -11.55
N LEU A 154 10.68 -15.50 -12.68
CA LEU A 154 10.06 -14.24 -13.13
C LEU A 154 8.99 -13.75 -12.15
N THR A 155 8.19 -14.67 -11.61
CA THR A 155 7.22 -14.39 -10.56
C THR A 155 7.89 -13.78 -9.32
N THR A 156 8.98 -14.38 -8.83
CA THR A 156 9.70 -13.87 -7.65
C THR A 156 10.29 -12.48 -7.89
N ILE A 157 10.94 -12.25 -9.05
CA ILE A 157 11.49 -10.95 -9.41
C ILE A 157 10.38 -9.89 -9.49
N PHE A 158 9.25 -10.26 -10.09
CA PHE A 158 8.07 -9.41 -10.18
C PHE A 158 7.58 -8.99 -8.79
N TYR A 159 7.38 -9.94 -7.87
CA TYR A 159 7.00 -9.64 -6.48
C TYR A 159 8.00 -8.70 -5.80
N ILE A 160 9.31 -8.92 -5.95
CA ILE A 160 10.32 -8.05 -5.33
C ILE A 160 10.20 -6.60 -5.85
N ILE A 161 10.07 -6.40 -7.16
CA ILE A 161 9.96 -5.04 -7.74
C ILE A 161 8.66 -4.35 -7.28
N VAL A 162 7.56 -5.08 -7.33
CA VAL A 162 6.21 -4.61 -6.98
C VAL A 162 6.08 -4.32 -5.49
N LEU A 163 6.70 -5.11 -4.62
CA LEU A 163 6.58 -4.96 -3.17
C LEU A 163 7.54 -3.93 -2.58
N PHE A 164 8.79 -3.88 -3.06
CA PHE A 164 9.82 -3.08 -2.40
C PHE A 164 9.90 -1.65 -2.95
N ILE A 165 9.84 -1.51 -4.27
CA ILE A 165 10.24 -0.26 -4.95
C ILE A 165 9.01 0.55 -5.34
N LEU A 166 8.06 -0.10 -6.00
CA LEU A 166 6.92 0.58 -6.61
C LEU A 166 6.01 1.33 -5.60
N PRO A 167 5.61 0.76 -4.44
CA PRO A 167 4.68 1.44 -3.54
C PRO A 167 5.33 2.66 -2.91
N SER A 168 6.57 2.50 -2.41
CA SER A 168 7.36 3.58 -1.81
C SER A 168 7.59 4.72 -2.80
N LEU A 169 7.96 4.41 -4.05
CA LEU A 169 8.16 5.41 -5.10
C LEU A 169 6.86 6.15 -5.43
N LEU A 170 5.75 5.44 -5.63
CA LEU A 170 4.45 6.05 -5.96
C LEU A 170 3.89 6.89 -4.80
N ILE A 171 4.12 6.49 -3.54
CA ILE A 171 3.76 7.30 -2.37
C ILE A 171 4.53 8.63 -2.39
N ILE A 172 5.85 8.57 -2.60
CA ILE A 172 6.69 9.77 -2.66
C ILE A 172 6.24 10.68 -3.81
N LEU A 173 6.12 10.15 -5.04
CA LEU A 173 5.70 10.90 -6.22
C LEU A 173 4.30 11.49 -6.06
N GLY A 174 3.32 10.69 -5.63
CA GLY A 174 1.95 11.15 -5.38
C GLY A 174 1.92 12.29 -4.37
N SER A 175 2.75 12.22 -3.33
CA SER A 175 2.87 13.30 -2.35
C SER A 175 3.48 14.59 -2.93
N LEU A 176 4.42 14.49 -3.88
CA LEU A 176 5.05 15.64 -4.53
C LEU A 176 4.08 16.32 -5.49
N VAL A 177 3.35 15.53 -6.28
CA VAL A 177 2.31 16.03 -7.19
C VAL A 177 1.22 16.76 -6.40
N ALA A 178 0.71 16.15 -5.32
CA ALA A 178 -0.30 16.76 -4.49
C ALA A 178 0.15 18.08 -3.85
N LYS A 179 1.41 18.15 -3.38
CA LYS A 179 1.99 19.40 -2.89
C LYS A 179 1.98 20.48 -3.98
N LYS A 180 2.36 20.13 -5.21
CA LYS A 180 2.38 21.07 -6.34
C LYS A 180 0.98 21.54 -6.72
N MET A 181 -0.02 20.66 -6.70
CA MET A 181 -1.41 21.00 -7.00
C MET A 181 -1.99 22.00 -6.00
N ASN A 182 -1.77 21.79 -4.70
CA ASN A 182 -2.24 22.73 -3.67
C ASN A 182 -1.65 24.14 -3.88
N VAL A 183 -0.35 24.24 -4.19
CA VAL A 183 0.30 25.53 -4.49
C VAL A 183 -0.35 26.23 -5.70
N ILE A 184 -0.74 25.47 -6.73
CA ILE A 184 -1.40 26.05 -7.93
C ILE A 184 -2.81 26.54 -7.58
N GLU A 185 -3.55 25.83 -6.74
CA GLU A 185 -4.89 26.25 -6.29
C GLU A 185 -4.82 27.51 -5.42
N ASP A 186 -3.83 27.61 -4.54
CA ASP A 186 -3.61 28.80 -3.71
C ASP A 186 -3.34 30.04 -4.60
N ILE A 187 -2.43 29.93 -5.58
CA ILE A 187 -2.12 31.01 -6.54
C ILE A 187 -3.37 31.41 -7.35
N LYS A 188 -4.16 30.45 -7.83
CA LYS A 188 -5.39 30.75 -8.59
C LYS A 188 -6.41 31.49 -7.74
N THR A 189 -6.48 31.17 -6.45
CA THR A 189 -7.38 31.82 -5.50
C THR A 189 -6.94 33.26 -5.23
N GLU A 190 -5.65 33.49 -5.02
CA GLU A 190 -5.07 34.84 -4.86
C GLU A 190 -5.31 35.72 -6.09
N VAL A 191 -5.01 35.22 -7.30
CA VAL A 191 -5.23 35.96 -8.55
C VAL A 191 -6.70 36.31 -8.76
N LYS A 192 -7.63 35.41 -8.41
CA LYS A 192 -9.06 35.68 -8.52
C LYS A 192 -9.51 36.78 -7.57
N ILE A 193 -8.99 36.81 -6.34
CA ILE A 193 -9.29 37.85 -5.35
C ILE A 193 -8.78 39.22 -5.84
N GLU A 194 -7.58 39.30 -6.41
CA GLU A 194 -7.02 40.54 -6.98
C GLU A 194 -7.82 41.07 -8.19
N GLN A 195 -8.42 40.18 -8.98
CA GLN A 195 -9.25 40.57 -10.14
C GLN A 195 -10.65 41.04 -9.74
N GLU A 196 -11.13 40.66 -8.55
CA GLU A 196 -12.45 41.01 -8.02
C GLU A 196 -12.40 42.21 -7.04
N SER A 197 -11.21 42.73 -6.72
CA SER A 197 -10.96 43.91 -5.87
C SER A 197 -10.68 45.18 -6.66
#